data_AF-A0A2J0YSN7-F1
#
_entry.id   AF-A0A2J0YSN7-F1
#
_cell.length_a   1.000
_cell.length_b   1.000
_cell.length_c   1.000
_cell.angle_alpha   90.00
_cell.angle_beta   90.00
_cell.angle_gamma   90.00
#
_symmetry.space_group_name_H-M   'P 1'
#
loop_
_entity.id
_entity.type
_entity.pdbx_description
1 polymer ?
#
loop_
_entity_poly.entity_id
_entity_poly.type
_entity_poly.pdbx_seq_one_letter_code
_entity_poly.pdbx_strand_id
1 'polypeptide(L)'
;ELAQQTTGAGTAFLRWRKHDRSAMGVALWQELMASTSTPVNLLADLHAIELQRITLNMQISLLHTLGRLAQECASKATEAEDAYLRRLKSIPPALRDQ
;
A
#
# COMPACT_ATOMS: atom_id res chain seq x y z
N GLU A 1 -0.92 7.39 -20.98
CA GLU A 1 -0.59 8.27 -19.84
C GLU A 1 -0.38 7.43 -18.57
N LEU A 2 0.36 7.99 -17.60
CA LEU A 2 0.40 7.46 -16.24
C LEU A 2 -0.65 8.21 -15.40
N ALA A 3 -1.59 7.47 -14.79
CA ALA A 3 -2.72 8.05 -14.08
C ALA A 3 -2.88 7.44 -12.68
N GLN A 4 -3.49 8.20 -11.76
CA GLN A 4 -3.85 7.70 -10.44
C GLN A 4 -5.14 6.85 -10.50
N GLN A 5 -5.16 5.77 -9.73
CA GLN A 5 -6.30 4.89 -9.52
C GLN A 5 -6.54 4.71 -8.01
N THR A 6 -7.62 5.31 -7.52
CA THR A 6 -8.06 5.17 -6.13
C THR A 6 -8.69 3.79 -5.89
N THR A 7 -8.41 3.20 -4.73
CA THR A 7 -8.99 1.93 -4.27
C THR A 7 -9.99 2.15 -3.14
N GLY A 8 -10.86 1.17 -2.88
CA GLY A 8 -11.79 1.22 -1.76
C GLY A 8 -11.11 1.23 -0.37
N ALA A 9 -9.81 0.94 -0.31
CA ALA A 9 -9.01 1.00 0.92
C ALA A 9 -8.41 2.41 1.18
N GLY A 10 -8.81 3.44 0.42
CA GLY A 10 -8.34 4.81 0.59
C GLY A 10 -6.91 5.06 0.08
N THR A 11 -6.30 4.11 -0.62
CA THR A 11 -5.00 4.28 -1.28
C THR A 11 -5.16 4.58 -2.76
N ALA A 12 -4.23 5.33 -3.34
CA ALA A 12 -4.20 5.64 -4.77
C ALA A 12 -2.92 5.09 -5.41
N PHE A 13 -3.04 4.23 -6.42
CA PHE A 13 -1.91 3.66 -7.14
C PHE A 13 -1.72 4.33 -8.49
N LEU A 14 -0.49 4.33 -9.00
CA LEU A 14 -0.19 4.79 -10.36
C LEU A 14 -0.35 3.64 -11.36
N ARG A 15 -1.01 3.91 -12.48
CA ARG A 15 -1.27 2.92 -13.54
C ARG A 15 -1.21 3.53 -14.93
N TRP A 16 -0.57 2.83 -15.85
CA TRP A 16 -0.65 3.16 -17.26
C TRP A 16 -2.07 3.00 -17.78
N ARG A 17 -2.51 3.96 -18.59
CA ARG A 17 -3.86 3.97 -19.17
C ARG A 17 -3.84 4.71 -20.51
N LYS A 18 -4.67 4.27 -21.46
CA LYS A 18 -4.96 5.07 -22.67
C LYS A 18 -5.92 6.22 -22.32
N HIS A 19 -5.85 7.33 -23.04
CA HIS A 19 -6.69 8.50 -22.73
C HIS A 19 -8.19 8.18 -22.83
N ASP A 20 -8.58 7.32 -23.78
CA ASP A 20 -9.94 6.80 -23.98
C ASP A 20 -10.34 5.71 -22.97
N ARG A 21 -9.42 5.33 -22.07
CA ARG A 21 -9.57 4.25 -21.07
C ARG A 21 -9.83 2.86 -21.66
N SER A 22 -9.57 2.65 -22.95
CA SER A 22 -9.79 1.35 -23.62
C SER A 22 -8.79 0.26 -23.20
N ALA A 23 -7.62 0.67 -22.70
CA ALA A 23 -6.58 -0.24 -22.22
C ALA A 23 -5.86 0.34 -20.99
N MET A 24 -5.29 -0.55 -20.19
CA MET A 24 -4.63 -0.24 -18.92
C MET A 24 -3.50 -1.23 -18.60
N GLY A 25 -2.55 -0.79 -17.77
CA GLY A 25 -1.49 -1.63 -17.24
C GLY A 25 -0.19 -1.56 -18.04
N VAL A 26 0.83 -2.29 -17.55
CA VAL A 26 2.22 -2.22 -18.04
C VAL A 26 2.36 -2.56 -19.52
N ALA A 27 1.44 -3.35 -20.09
CA ALA A 27 1.41 -3.65 -21.52
C ALA A 27 1.41 -2.39 -22.39
N LEU A 28 0.73 -1.32 -21.97
CA LEU A 28 0.75 -0.05 -22.70
C LEU A 28 2.12 0.62 -22.71
N TRP A 29 2.86 0.51 -21.62
CA TRP A 29 4.22 1.02 -21.56
C TRP A 29 5.16 0.16 -22.42
N GLN A 30 4.98 -1.17 -22.42
CA GLN A 30 5.74 -2.09 -23.28
C GLN A 30 5.48 -1.81 -24.76
N GLU A 31 4.24 -1.55 -25.15
CA GLU A 31 3.88 -1.13 -26.51
C GLU A 31 4.58 0.18 -26.91
N LEU A 32 4.62 1.17 -26.01
CA LEU A 32 5.34 2.43 -26.26
C LEU A 32 6.85 2.20 -26.40
N MET A 33 7.45 1.36 -25.56
CA MET A 33 8.88 1.02 -25.65
C MET A 33 9.22 0.26 -26.94
N ALA A 34 8.32 -0.59 -27.44
CA ALA A 34 8.53 -1.39 -28.65
C ALA A 34 8.22 -0.62 -29.95
N SER A 35 7.45 0.46 -29.87
CA SER A 35 7.02 1.19 -31.06
C SER A 35 8.16 1.97 -31.70
N THR A 36 8.38 1.77 -33.00
CA THR A 36 9.33 2.56 -33.81
C THR A 36 8.91 4.02 -33.97
N SER A 37 7.64 4.35 -33.67
CA SER A 37 7.16 5.73 -33.65
C SER A 37 7.55 6.48 -32.38
N THR A 38 8.07 5.79 -31.35
CA THR A 38 8.53 6.41 -30.11
C THR A 38 9.92 7.02 -30.32
N PRO A 39 10.08 8.35 -30.15
CA PRO A 39 11.39 8.99 -30.29
C PRO A 39 12.42 8.42 -29.31
N VAL A 40 13.61 8.12 -29.81
CA VAL A 40 14.71 7.50 -29.02
C VAL A 40 15.06 8.32 -27.78
N ASN A 41 15.02 9.65 -27.89
CA ASN A 41 15.32 10.55 -26.77
C ASN A 41 14.32 10.46 -25.61
N LEU A 42 13.13 9.88 -25.82
CA LEU A 42 12.12 9.67 -24.78
C LEU A 42 12.21 8.29 -24.12
N LEU A 43 12.99 7.35 -24.66
CA LEU A 43 13.08 5.99 -24.11
C LEU A 43 13.63 5.98 -22.68
N ALA A 44 14.63 6.84 -22.41
CA ALA A 44 15.20 6.98 -21.08
C ALA A 44 14.17 7.48 -20.06
N ASP A 45 13.38 8.50 -20.44
CA ASP A 45 12.34 9.07 -19.58
C ASP A 45 11.19 8.07 -19.36
N LEU A 46 10.75 7.37 -20.40
CA LEU A 46 9.73 6.31 -20.29
C LEU A 46 10.17 5.21 -19.33
N HIS A 47 11.44 4.79 -19.41
CA HIS A 47 12.00 3.82 -18.48
C HIS A 47 12.04 4.36 -17.05
N ALA A 48 12.51 5.59 -16.84
CA ALA A 48 12.55 6.22 -15.53
C ALA A 48 11.16 6.33 -14.89
N ILE A 49 10.13 6.68 -15.67
CA ILE A 49 8.75 6.77 -15.21
C ILE A 49 8.23 5.40 -14.76
N GLU A 50 8.54 4.31 -15.47
CA GLU A 50 8.12 2.97 -15.04
C GLU A 50 8.81 2.54 -13.74
N LEU A 51 10.10 2.83 -13.57
CA LEU A 51 10.81 2.57 -12.31
C LEU A 51 10.20 3.36 -11.14
N GLN A 52 9.86 4.63 -11.38
CA GLN A 52 9.18 5.47 -10.38
C GLN A 52 7.80 4.91 -10.02
N ARG A 53 6.99 4.50 -11.02
CA ARG A 53 5.68 3.88 -10.79
C ARG A 53 5.81 2.62 -9.92
N ILE A 54 6.74 1.73 -10.25
CA ILE A 54 6.99 0.50 -9.49
C ILE A 54 7.33 0.84 -8.04
N THR A 55 8.28 1.76 -7.84
CA THR A 55 8.76 2.17 -6.51
C THR A 55 7.65 2.79 -5.68
N LEU A 56 6.92 3.76 -6.23
CA LEU A 56 5.82 4.44 -5.54
C LEU A 56 4.70 3.47 -5.19
N ASN A 57 4.28 2.61 -6.12
CA ASN A 57 3.25 1.62 -5.84
C ASN A 57 3.69 0.64 -4.74
N MET A 58 4.96 0.21 -4.74
CA MET A 58 5.51 -0.63 -3.67
C MET A 58 5.48 0.09 -2.32
N GLN A 59 5.95 1.34 -2.25
CA GLN A 59 5.93 2.15 -1.03
C GLN A 59 4.51 2.34 -0.47
N ILE A 60 3.53 2.59 -1.34
CA ILE A 60 2.12 2.73 -0.97
C ILE A 60 1.60 1.41 -0.38
N SER A 61 1.87 0.27 -1.03
CA SER A 61 1.50 -1.05 -0.52
C SER A 61 2.12 -1.35 0.85
N LEU A 62 3.41 -1.03 1.02
CA LEU A 62 4.12 -1.25 2.28
C LEU A 62 3.55 -0.38 3.39
N LEU A 63 3.42 0.92 3.16
CA LEU A 63 2.91 1.87 4.17
C LEU A 63 1.49 1.52 4.60
N HIS A 64 0.62 1.21 3.65
CA HIS A 64 -0.76 0.80 3.93
C HIS A 64 -0.81 -0.50 4.77
N THR A 65 0.06 -1.46 4.47
CA THR A 65 0.11 -2.72 5.21
C THR A 65 0.66 -2.52 6.62
N LEU A 66 1.76 -1.76 6.77
CA LEU A 66 2.35 -1.42 8.06
C LEU A 66 1.36 -0.67 8.95
N GLY A 67 0.62 0.31 8.41
CA GLY A 67 -0.40 1.03 9.16
C GLY A 67 -1.51 0.11 9.69
N ARG A 68 -1.98 -0.84 8.87
CA ARG A 68 -2.98 -1.83 9.29
C ARG A 68 -2.45 -2.74 10.40
N LEU A 69 -1.22 -3.24 10.25
CA LEU A 69 -0.59 -4.11 11.24
C LEU A 69 -0.35 -3.37 12.57
N ALA A 70 0.05 -2.09 12.51
CA ALA A 70 0.22 -1.27 13.70
C ALA A 70 -1.11 -1.08 14.45
N GLN A 71 -2.20 -0.81 13.72
CA GLN A 71 -3.53 -0.68 14.32
C GLN A 71 -3.99 -1.99 14.96
N GLU A 72 -3.82 -3.11 14.26
CA GLU A 72 -4.19 -4.44 14.78
C GLU A 72 -3.37 -4.80 16.04
N CYS A 73 -2.07 -4.49 16.02
CA CYS A 73 -1.19 -4.68 17.17
C CYS A 73 -1.64 -3.86 18.38
N ALA A 74 -1.98 -2.58 18.20
CA ALA A 74 -2.47 -1.72 19.28
C ALA A 74 -3.79 -2.24 19.87
N SER A 75 -4.72 -2.69 19.04
CA SER A 75 -5.97 -3.30 19.49
C SER A 75 -5.73 -4.56 20.32
N LYS A 76 -4.90 -5.49 19.82
CA LYS A 76 -4.57 -6.73 20.53
C LYS A 76 -3.83 -6.49 21.85
N ALA A 77 -2.93 -5.50 21.89
CA ALA A 77 -2.24 -5.11 23.12
C ALA A 77 -3.23 -4.56 24.17
N THR A 78 -4.19 -3.75 23.74
CA THR A 78 -5.25 -3.21 24.61
C THR A 78 -6.13 -4.35 25.16
N GLU A 79 -6.54 -5.28 24.30
CA GLU A 79 -7.35 -6.44 24.71
C GLU A 79 -6.62 -7.32 25.74
N ALA A 80 -5.31 -7.52 25.56
CA ALA A 80 -4.48 -8.27 26.50
C ALA A 80 -4.41 -7.57 27.87
N GLU A 81 -4.21 -6.26 27.89
CA GLU A 81 -4.18 -5.46 29.12
C GLU A 81 -5.56 -5.49 29.82
N ASP A 82 -6.64 -5.32 29.09
CA ASP A 82 -8.00 -5.40 29.64
C ASP A 82 -8.30 -6.78 30.24
N ALA A 83 -7.84 -7.86 29.61
CA ALA A 83 -7.96 -9.21 30.16
C ALA A 83 -7.17 -9.34 31.47
N TYR A 84 -5.94 -8.84 31.52
CA TYR A 84 -5.09 -8.84 32.71
C TYR A 84 -5.71 -8.04 33.86
N LEU A 85 -6.14 -6.80 33.60
CA LEU A 85 -6.76 -5.94 34.60
C LEU A 85 -8.09 -6.49 35.10
N ARG A 86 -8.91 -7.10 34.24
CA ARG A 86 -10.13 -7.81 34.65
C ARG A 86 -9.81 -8.95 35.61
N ARG A 87 -8.76 -9.74 35.31
CA ARG A 87 -8.33 -10.82 36.20
C ARG A 87 -7.86 -10.28 37.55
N LEU A 88 -7.01 -9.26 37.58
CA LEU A 88 -6.57 -8.63 38.84
C LEU A 88 -7.74 -8.14 39.69
N LYS A 89 -8.71 -7.45 39.07
CA LYS A 89 -9.92 -6.97 39.77
C LYS A 89 -10.73 -8.11 40.38
N SER A 90 -10.78 -9.28 39.74
CA SER A 90 -11.49 -10.46 40.24
C SER A 90 -10.83 -11.15 41.43
N ILE A 91 -9.53 -10.91 41.68
CA ILE A 91 -8.80 -11.55 42.78
C ILE A 91 -9.14 -10.82 44.09
N PRO A 92 -9.56 -11.53 45.15
CA PRO A 92 -9.81 -10.92 46.47
C PRO A 92 -8.54 -10.24 47.02
N PRO A 93 -8.64 -9.10 47.71
CA PRO A 93 -7.49 -8.37 48.24
C PRO A 93 -6.52 -9.24 49.07
N ALA A 94 -7.06 -10.17 49.86
CA ALA A 94 -6.28 -11.07 50.72
C ALA A 94 -5.35 -12.04 49.96
N LEU A 95 -5.55 -12.22 48.66
CA LEU A 95 -4.75 -13.10 47.78
C LEU A 95 -3.86 -12.31 46.81
N ARG A 96 -3.82 -10.97 46.90
CA ARG A 96 -3.02 -10.12 46.00
C ARG A 96 -1.59 -9.88 46.49
N ASP A 97 -1.35 -10.06 47.79
CA ASP A 97 -0.07 -9.73 48.46
C ASP A 97 0.69 -10.99 48.98
N GLN A 98 0.26 -12.20 48.59
CA GLN A 98 1.01 -13.46 48.80
C GLN A 98 1.84 -13.79 47.56
#